data_AF-A0A8X6RJ38-F1
#
_entry.id   AF-A0A8X6RJ38-F1
#
_cell.length_a   1.000
_cell.length_b   1.000
_cell.length_c   1.000
_cell.angle_alpha   90.00
_cell.angle_beta   90.00
_cell.angle_gamma   90.00
#
_symmetry.space_group_name_H-M   'P 1'
#
loop_
_entity.id
_entity.type
_entity.pdbx_description
1 polymer ?
#
loop_
_entity_poly.entity_id
_entity_poly.type
_entity_poly.pdbx_seq_one_letter_code
_entity_poly.pdbx_strand_id
1 'polypeptide(L)'
;MMSRDAVRINLNECMQKYDEYSERFFALLPVFGKKAVLEWCMKEGLIASSYVCPKCGKPMELRERTGKSVNDGFEWMCRNQSSVKEENHYVSRSVRKGSWFQLSNTDMCTVLLVMRKWFGRCPQKYAVADLGVGSHTAVDWYNFCREICIHVLIRDSCKIGGVDAIVEEDESKFGKMKYGKGRPVNGKWVFGGTERNSNKCFFRVVPCRTKECLLAVIKEWVLPGTTIISDCWASYNCLKDEGFQHLKVNHSLTFVCPVTGAHTNSIEGSWSGIKRFLGNTTHRTEDMFDSYLHEFMWRRKNSHSVENKVFKTFLADVASVFPPLQQDVPPEHEIIQQDALW
;
A
#
# COMPACT_ATOMS: atom_id res chain seq x y z
N MET A 1 10.61 -37.61 29.57
CA MET A 1 9.53 -37.72 28.57
C MET A 1 8.41 -36.79 29.00
N MET A 2 8.29 -35.61 28.39
CA MET A 2 7.14 -34.73 28.55
C MET A 2 6.29 -34.83 27.27
N SER A 3 4.99 -35.05 27.45
CA SER A 3 4.01 -35.29 26.37
C SER A 3 4.01 -34.15 25.35
N ARG A 4 4.08 -34.50 24.07
CA ARG A 4 3.95 -33.60 22.90
C ARG A 4 2.47 -33.41 22.55
N ASP A 5 1.67 -32.95 23.51
CA ASP A 5 0.32 -32.48 23.21
C ASP A 5 0.40 -31.03 22.73
N ALA A 6 0.70 -30.87 21.45
CA ALA A 6 0.55 -29.59 20.77
C ALA A 6 -0.94 -29.26 20.75
N VAL A 7 -1.35 -28.30 21.59
CA VAL A 7 -2.67 -27.70 21.54
C VAL A 7 -2.87 -27.15 20.12
N ARG A 8 -3.63 -27.86 19.29
CA ARG A 8 -4.10 -27.35 17.99
C ARG A 8 -5.07 -26.23 18.28
N ILE A 9 -4.58 -24.99 18.30
CA ILE A 9 -5.44 -23.82 18.42
C ILE A 9 -6.22 -23.70 17.10
N ASN A 10 -7.55 -23.74 17.18
CA ASN A 10 -8.41 -23.57 16.01
C ASN A 10 -8.46 -22.09 15.60
N LEU A 11 -8.38 -21.79 14.29
CA LEU A 11 -8.50 -20.43 13.76
C LEU A 11 -9.81 -19.77 14.23
N ASN A 12 -10.91 -20.52 14.27
CA ASN A 12 -12.22 -20.02 14.72
C ASN A 12 -12.22 -19.67 16.21
N GLU A 13 -11.52 -20.43 17.06
CA GLU A 13 -11.36 -20.11 18.48
C GLU A 13 -10.46 -18.89 18.67
N CYS A 14 -9.43 -18.72 17.85
CA CYS A 14 -8.61 -17.51 17.85
C CYS A 14 -9.36 -16.27 17.38
N MET A 15 -10.22 -16.39 16.37
CA MET A 15 -11.11 -15.30 15.94
C MET A 15 -12.07 -14.86 17.06
N GLN A 16 -12.46 -15.78 17.95
CA GLN A 16 -13.30 -15.47 19.11
C GLN A 16 -12.49 -14.90 20.29
N LYS A 17 -11.21 -15.29 20.43
CA LYS A 17 -10.36 -14.94 21.58
C LYS A 17 -9.49 -13.71 21.36
N TYR A 18 -9.11 -13.41 20.12
CA TYR A 18 -8.26 -12.30 19.74
C TYR A 18 -8.97 -11.43 18.70
N ASP A 19 -8.72 -10.12 18.75
CA ASP A 19 -9.25 -9.22 17.72
C ASP A 19 -8.66 -9.59 16.36
N GLU A 20 -9.53 -9.81 15.38
CA GLU A 20 -9.16 -10.20 14.02
C GLU A 20 -8.18 -9.15 13.46
N TYR A 21 -7.17 -9.59 12.72
CA TYR A 21 -6.12 -8.73 12.14
C TYR A 21 -5.16 -8.05 13.14
N SER A 22 -5.24 -8.37 14.43
CA SER A 22 -4.26 -7.89 15.43
C SER A 22 -2.87 -8.49 15.27
N GLU A 23 -1.84 -7.82 15.80
CA GLU A 23 -0.48 -8.38 15.91
C GLU A 23 -0.49 -9.79 16.55
N ARG A 24 -1.33 -10.00 17.57
CA ARG A 24 -1.46 -11.29 18.26
C ARG A 24 -2.06 -12.37 17.35
N PHE A 25 -3.06 -12.02 16.55
CA PHE A 25 -3.62 -12.95 15.55
C PHE A 25 -2.52 -13.41 14.58
N PHE A 26 -1.75 -12.47 14.03
CA PHE A 26 -0.67 -12.80 13.09
C PHE A 26 0.44 -13.63 13.75
N ALA A 27 0.83 -13.32 14.98
CA ALA A 27 1.83 -14.09 15.72
C ALA A 27 1.45 -15.57 15.94
N LEU A 28 0.16 -15.92 15.85
CA LEU A 28 -0.33 -17.29 15.99
C LEU A 28 -0.49 -18.04 14.67
N LEU A 29 -0.39 -17.36 13.51
CA LEU A 29 -0.50 -18.01 12.19
C LEU A 29 0.41 -19.23 12.02
N PRO A 30 1.69 -19.23 12.47
CA PRO A 30 2.55 -20.41 12.35
C PRO A 30 2.03 -21.65 13.09
N VAL A 31 1.17 -21.46 14.11
CA VAL A 31 0.64 -22.53 14.96
C VAL A 31 -0.64 -23.14 14.38
N PHE A 32 -1.41 -22.40 13.58
CA PHE A 32 -2.69 -22.88 13.00
C PHE A 32 -2.49 -23.95 11.92
N GLY A 33 -1.28 -24.07 11.37
CA GLY A 33 -0.95 -24.98 10.29
C GLY A 33 -1.33 -24.42 8.90
N LYS A 34 -0.71 -24.99 7.86
CA LYS A 34 -0.76 -24.45 6.50
C LYS A 34 -2.17 -24.37 5.92
N LYS A 35 -3.03 -25.36 6.21
CA LYS A 35 -4.42 -25.40 5.72
C LYS A 35 -5.26 -24.23 6.23
N ALA A 36 -5.14 -23.90 7.51
CA ALA A 36 -5.90 -22.80 8.11
C ALA A 36 -5.47 -21.44 7.54
N VAL A 37 -4.15 -21.23 7.34
CA VAL A 37 -3.62 -20.02 6.70
C VAL A 37 -4.15 -19.91 5.26
N LEU A 38 -4.15 -21.02 4.52
CA LEU A 38 -4.65 -21.07 3.16
C LEU A 38 -6.15 -20.72 3.08
N GLU A 39 -6.98 -21.34 3.91
CA GLU A 39 -8.43 -21.07 3.98
C GLU A 39 -8.71 -19.61 4.36
N TRP A 40 -7.92 -19.04 5.27
CA TRP A 40 -8.00 -17.62 5.60
C TRP A 40 -7.63 -16.73 4.41
N CYS A 41 -6.54 -17.03 3.69
CA CYS A 41 -6.18 -16.28 2.48
C CYS A 41 -7.27 -16.35 1.40
N MET A 42 -7.95 -17.50 1.25
CA MET A 42 -9.10 -17.64 0.35
C MET A 42 -10.28 -16.77 0.78
N LYS A 43 -10.60 -16.75 2.08
CA LYS A 43 -11.66 -15.93 2.66
C LYS A 43 -11.39 -14.43 2.46
N GLU A 44 -10.15 -14.00 2.64
CA GLU A 44 -9.74 -12.60 2.43
C GLU A 44 -9.56 -12.24 0.95
N GLY A 45 -9.77 -13.18 0.03
CA GLY A 45 -9.64 -12.95 -1.42
C GLY A 45 -8.20 -12.72 -1.88
N LEU A 46 -7.20 -13.12 -1.09
CA LEU A 46 -5.79 -13.00 -1.45
C LEU A 46 -5.31 -14.11 -2.39
N ILE A 47 -6.03 -15.22 -2.44
CA ILE A 47 -5.85 -16.34 -3.37
C ILE A 47 -7.20 -16.89 -3.82
N ALA A 48 -7.21 -17.68 -4.89
CA ALA A 48 -8.44 -18.25 -5.43
C ALA A 48 -9.04 -19.26 -4.43
N SER A 49 -10.35 -19.19 -4.20
CA SER A 49 -11.09 -20.17 -3.39
C SER A 49 -11.53 -21.41 -4.18
N SER A 50 -11.43 -21.34 -5.51
CA SER A 50 -11.67 -22.43 -6.43
C SER A 50 -10.82 -22.22 -7.69
N TYR A 51 -10.59 -23.29 -8.44
CA TYR A 51 -9.87 -23.21 -9.70
C TYR A 51 -10.50 -24.14 -10.74
N VAL A 52 -10.55 -23.72 -11.99
CA VAL A 52 -11.13 -24.48 -13.10
C VAL A 52 -10.02 -25.16 -13.90
N CYS A 53 -10.22 -26.44 -14.21
CA CYS A 53 -9.27 -27.19 -15.02
C CYS A 53 -9.28 -26.66 -16.47
N PRO A 54 -8.14 -26.23 -17.03
CA PRO A 54 -8.06 -25.72 -18.40
C PRO A 54 -8.34 -26.78 -19.48
N LYS A 55 -8.28 -28.07 -19.13
CA LYS A 55 -8.51 -29.17 -20.09
C LYS A 55 -9.95 -29.65 -20.17
N CYS A 56 -10.69 -29.66 -19.05
CA CYS A 56 -12.06 -30.19 -19.03
C CYS A 56 -13.12 -29.23 -18.47
N GLY A 57 -12.73 -28.03 -18.04
CA GLY A 57 -13.65 -27.03 -17.49
C GLY A 57 -14.27 -27.39 -16.14
N LYS A 58 -13.89 -28.52 -15.53
CA LYS A 58 -14.40 -28.94 -14.21
C LYS A 58 -13.62 -28.25 -13.08
N PRO A 59 -14.25 -28.01 -11.91
CA PRO A 59 -13.54 -27.56 -10.72
C PRO A 59 -12.42 -28.51 -10.33
N MET A 60 -11.25 -27.95 -9.99
CA MET A 60 -10.10 -28.69 -9.49
C MET A 60 -10.28 -28.97 -7.99
N GLU A 61 -9.74 -30.09 -7.53
CA GLU A 61 -9.70 -30.43 -6.11
C GLU A 61 -8.48 -29.81 -5.44
N LEU A 62 -8.65 -29.26 -4.25
CA LEU A 62 -7.54 -28.83 -3.42
C LEU A 62 -6.93 -30.05 -2.73
N ARG A 63 -5.66 -30.35 -3.01
CA ARG A 63 -4.98 -31.53 -2.44
C ARG A 63 -3.72 -31.14 -1.70
N GLU A 64 -3.51 -31.79 -0.55
CA GLU A 64 -2.27 -31.68 0.23
C GLU A 64 -1.14 -32.40 -0.51
N ARG A 65 0.02 -31.74 -0.60
CA ARG A 65 1.25 -32.34 -1.11
C ARG A 65 2.32 -32.33 -0.03
N THR A 66 2.83 -33.51 0.27
CA THR A 66 3.98 -33.71 1.15
C THR A 66 5.27 -33.66 0.32
N GLY A 67 6.06 -32.61 0.52
CA GLY A 67 7.35 -32.45 -0.15
C GLY A 67 7.94 -31.06 0.04
N LYS A 68 9.28 -30.93 -0.01
CA LYS A 68 9.99 -29.65 0.11
C LYS A 68 9.72 -28.68 -1.05
N SER A 69 9.10 -29.15 -2.14
CA SER A 69 8.89 -28.38 -3.37
C SER A 69 7.59 -27.57 -3.41
N VAL A 70 6.72 -27.65 -2.40
CA VAL A 70 5.46 -26.91 -2.35
C VAL A 70 5.44 -26.01 -1.13
N ASN A 71 5.68 -24.70 -1.32
CA ASN A 71 5.85 -23.73 -0.25
C ASN A 71 4.71 -23.79 0.79
N ASP A 72 3.45 -23.82 0.32
CA ASP A 72 2.25 -23.83 1.18
C ASP A 72 1.64 -25.21 1.38
N GLY A 73 2.23 -26.27 0.84
CA GLY A 73 1.78 -27.65 1.05
C GLY A 73 0.46 -28.05 0.37
N PHE A 74 -0.13 -27.18 -0.47
CA PHE A 74 -1.37 -27.47 -1.20
C PHE A 74 -1.25 -27.07 -2.68
N GLU A 75 -1.98 -27.80 -3.54
CA GLU A 75 -2.12 -27.52 -4.97
C GLU A 75 -3.55 -27.77 -5.44
N TRP A 76 -3.96 -27.06 -6.48
CA TRP A 76 -5.15 -27.40 -7.26
C TRP A 76 -4.82 -28.57 -8.17
N MET A 77 -5.64 -29.61 -8.16
CA MET A 77 -5.43 -30.82 -8.96
C MET A 77 -6.71 -31.27 -9.68
N CYS A 78 -6.58 -31.59 -10.96
CA CYS A 78 -7.61 -32.26 -11.73
C CYS A 78 -7.03 -33.53 -12.33
N ARG A 79 -7.68 -34.66 -12.04
CA ARG A 79 -7.34 -35.97 -12.60
C ARG A 79 -8.60 -36.58 -13.20
N ASN A 80 -8.63 -36.70 -14.52
CA ASN A 80 -9.69 -37.40 -15.23
C ASN A 80 -9.15 -38.71 -15.79
N GLN A 81 -9.81 -39.82 -15.46
CA GLN A 81 -9.55 -41.15 -15.99
C GLN A 81 -10.87 -41.69 -16.54
N SER A 82 -11.13 -41.38 -17.81
CA SER A 82 -12.26 -41.81 -18.63
C SER A 82 -11.89 -43.03 -19.48
N SER A 83 -12.93 -43.72 -19.96
CA SER A 83 -12.80 -44.79 -20.97
C SER A 83 -12.30 -44.25 -22.31
N VAL A 84 -12.59 -42.99 -22.61
CA VAL A 84 -12.10 -42.27 -23.80
C VAL A 84 -10.72 -41.72 -23.49
N LYS A 85 -9.67 -42.21 -24.18
CA LYS A 85 -8.27 -41.89 -23.87
C LYS A 85 -7.96 -40.41 -24.05
N GLU A 86 -8.57 -39.76 -25.03
CA GLU A 86 -8.39 -38.35 -25.36
C GLU A 86 -8.88 -37.42 -24.23
N GLU A 87 -9.82 -37.89 -23.40
CA GLU A 87 -10.34 -37.15 -22.25
C GLU A 87 -9.46 -37.28 -20.99
N ASN A 88 -8.52 -38.24 -20.99
CA ASN A 88 -7.64 -38.49 -19.86
C ASN A 88 -6.65 -37.35 -19.67
N HIS A 89 -6.58 -36.83 -18.45
CA HIS A 89 -5.60 -35.81 -18.12
C HIS A 89 -5.27 -35.77 -16.65
N TYR A 90 -4.08 -35.25 -16.39
CA TYR A 90 -3.60 -34.82 -15.10
C TYR A 90 -3.13 -33.37 -15.24
N VAL A 91 -3.73 -32.46 -14.47
CA VAL A 91 -3.34 -31.05 -14.43
C VAL A 91 -3.22 -30.64 -12.97
N SER A 92 -2.13 -29.94 -12.63
CA SER A 92 -1.96 -29.29 -11.34
C SER A 92 -1.60 -27.82 -11.49
N ARG A 93 -2.01 -27.00 -10.52
CA ARG A 93 -1.66 -25.58 -10.41
C ARG A 93 -1.32 -25.26 -8.97
N SER A 94 -0.34 -24.37 -8.78
CA SER A 94 -0.06 -23.79 -7.46
C SER A 94 -1.31 -23.06 -6.96
N VAL A 95 -1.58 -23.14 -5.66
CA VAL A 95 -2.63 -22.33 -5.01
C VAL A 95 -2.41 -20.83 -5.13
N ARG A 96 -1.18 -20.42 -5.50
CA ARG A 96 -0.78 -19.03 -5.73
C ARG A 96 -1.00 -18.56 -7.17
N LYS A 97 -1.32 -19.46 -8.10
CA LYS A 97 -1.44 -19.11 -9.52
C LYS A 97 -2.54 -18.05 -9.68
N GLY A 98 -2.18 -16.96 -10.35
CA GLY A 98 -3.04 -15.82 -10.63
C GLY A 98 -3.27 -14.89 -9.44
N SER A 99 -2.48 -14.98 -8.37
CA SER A 99 -2.58 -14.08 -7.23
C SER A 99 -1.28 -13.30 -6.99
N TRP A 100 -1.33 -12.37 -6.04
CA TRP A 100 -0.18 -11.57 -5.61
C TRP A 100 1.01 -12.42 -5.08
N PHE A 101 0.79 -13.69 -4.74
CA PHE A 101 1.85 -14.59 -4.28
C PHE A 101 2.50 -15.42 -5.40
N GLN A 102 2.00 -15.37 -6.65
CA GLN A 102 2.32 -16.34 -7.72
C GLN A 102 3.81 -16.61 -7.91
N LEU A 103 4.63 -15.56 -7.89
CA LEU A 103 6.07 -15.62 -8.20
C LEU A 103 6.95 -15.66 -6.94
N SER A 104 6.35 -15.69 -5.75
CA SER A 104 7.10 -15.71 -4.51
C SER A 104 7.62 -17.10 -4.17
N ASN A 105 8.88 -17.17 -3.75
CA ASN A 105 9.50 -18.37 -3.17
C ASN A 105 9.29 -18.48 -1.65
N THR A 106 8.63 -17.52 -1.02
CA THR A 106 8.38 -17.47 0.44
C THR A 106 6.99 -17.99 0.74
N ASP A 107 6.82 -18.84 1.76
CA ASP A 107 5.49 -19.35 2.15
C ASP A 107 4.53 -18.20 2.56
N MET A 108 3.23 -18.35 2.29
CA MET A 108 2.26 -17.27 2.50
C MET A 108 2.17 -16.84 3.96
N CYS A 109 2.35 -17.76 4.91
CA CYS A 109 2.36 -17.42 6.34
C CYS A 109 3.50 -16.44 6.64
N THR A 110 4.71 -16.75 6.19
CA THR A 110 5.87 -15.87 6.35
C THR A 110 5.65 -14.52 5.66
N VAL A 111 5.09 -14.49 4.45
CA VAL A 111 4.76 -13.24 3.76
C VAL A 111 3.80 -12.38 4.57
N LEU A 112 2.70 -12.95 5.08
CA LEU A 112 1.72 -12.23 5.91
C LEU A 112 2.36 -11.64 7.17
N LEU A 113 3.31 -12.35 7.78
CA LEU A 113 4.08 -11.84 8.92
C LEU A 113 4.99 -10.66 8.52
N VAL A 114 5.66 -10.73 7.37
CA VAL A 114 6.47 -9.62 6.84
C VAL A 114 5.60 -8.40 6.55
N MET A 115 4.43 -8.59 5.93
CA MET A 115 3.45 -7.53 5.69
C MET A 115 3.01 -6.88 7.01
N ARG A 116 2.75 -7.68 8.05
CA ARG A 116 2.38 -7.14 9.36
C ARG A 116 3.50 -6.32 9.99
N LYS A 117 4.76 -6.78 9.88
CA LYS A 117 5.94 -6.01 10.32
C LYS A 117 6.08 -4.69 9.56
N TRP A 118 5.91 -4.70 8.24
CA TRP A 118 5.90 -3.46 7.44
C TRP A 118 4.78 -2.52 7.87
N PHE A 119 3.58 -3.06 8.08
CA PHE A 119 2.43 -2.28 8.49
C PHE A 119 2.64 -1.59 9.84
N GLY A 120 3.21 -2.31 10.82
CA GLY A 120 3.66 -1.78 12.11
C GLY A 120 4.89 -0.87 12.04
N ARG A 121 5.37 -0.55 10.84
CA ARG A 121 6.56 0.29 10.57
C ARG A 121 7.84 -0.24 11.22
N CYS A 122 7.94 -1.57 11.36
CA CYS A 122 9.13 -2.23 11.86
C CYS A 122 10.29 -2.04 10.87
N PRO A 123 11.49 -1.58 11.29
CA PRO A 123 12.65 -1.51 10.42
C PRO A 123 13.04 -2.88 9.86
N GLN A 124 13.43 -2.95 8.57
CA GLN A 124 13.64 -4.24 7.87
C GLN A 124 14.61 -5.18 8.61
N LYS A 125 15.69 -4.63 9.19
CA LYS A 125 16.68 -5.41 9.94
C LYS A 125 16.08 -6.22 11.09
N TYR A 126 15.04 -5.71 11.74
CA TYR A 126 14.35 -6.40 12.82
C TYR A 126 13.34 -7.41 12.28
N ALA A 127 12.63 -7.09 11.19
CA ALA A 127 11.77 -8.07 10.52
C ALA A 127 12.56 -9.29 10.02
N VAL A 128 13.75 -9.07 9.45
CA VAL A 128 14.70 -10.12 9.05
C VAL A 128 15.12 -10.98 10.24
N ALA A 129 15.52 -10.36 11.35
CA ALA A 129 15.95 -11.08 12.55
C ALA A 129 14.81 -11.86 13.21
N ASP A 130 13.64 -11.25 13.34
CA ASP A 130 12.47 -11.82 14.03
C ASP A 130 11.86 -13.00 13.24
N LEU A 131 11.84 -12.91 11.90
CA LEU A 131 11.16 -13.89 11.04
C LEU A 131 12.13 -14.87 10.36
N GLY A 132 13.44 -14.64 10.47
CA GLY A 132 14.46 -15.48 9.82
C GLY A 132 14.42 -15.43 8.29
N VAL A 133 13.86 -14.37 7.69
CA VAL A 133 13.76 -14.20 6.24
C VAL A 133 15.03 -13.60 5.66
N GLY A 134 15.29 -13.84 4.36
CA GLY A 134 16.38 -13.18 3.66
C GLY A 134 16.22 -11.66 3.63
N SER A 135 17.33 -10.92 3.65
CA SER A 135 17.33 -9.45 3.60
C SER A 135 16.62 -8.93 2.35
N HIS A 136 16.94 -9.49 1.18
CA HIS A 136 16.30 -9.15 -0.09
C HIS A 136 14.79 -9.44 -0.05
N THR A 137 14.39 -10.61 0.45
CA THR A 137 12.98 -10.96 0.61
C THR A 137 12.21 -9.94 1.45
N ALA A 138 12.77 -9.49 2.59
CA ALA A 138 12.11 -8.48 3.42
C ALA A 138 12.02 -7.12 2.70
N VAL A 139 13.07 -6.73 1.96
CA VAL A 139 13.08 -5.48 1.17
C VAL A 139 12.02 -5.53 0.08
N ASP A 140 11.98 -6.61 -0.68
CA ASP A 140 11.03 -6.83 -1.78
C ASP A 140 9.59 -6.75 -1.28
N TRP A 141 9.24 -7.51 -0.25
CA TRP A 141 7.88 -7.46 0.31
C TRP A 141 7.50 -6.09 0.90
N TYR A 142 8.46 -5.36 1.47
CA TYR A 142 8.22 -3.98 1.90
C TYR A 142 7.98 -3.04 0.71
N ASN A 143 8.63 -3.27 -0.44
CA ASN A 143 8.40 -2.53 -1.68
C ASN A 143 7.03 -2.87 -2.27
N PHE A 144 6.71 -4.16 -2.38
CA PHE A 144 5.42 -4.63 -2.88
C PHE A 144 4.26 -4.06 -2.06
N CYS A 145 4.41 -3.98 -0.74
CA CYS A 145 3.40 -3.32 0.09
C CYS A 145 3.23 -1.82 -0.22
N ARG A 146 4.32 -1.11 -0.58
CA ARG A 146 4.25 0.29 -1.01
C ARG A 146 3.63 0.44 -2.40
N GLU A 147 3.90 -0.49 -3.31
CA GLU A 147 3.28 -0.49 -4.64
C GLU A 147 1.75 -0.59 -4.55
N ILE A 148 1.21 -1.40 -3.63
CA ILE A 148 -0.23 -1.41 -3.34
C ILE A 148 -0.73 -0.01 -2.97
N CYS A 149 -0.02 0.71 -2.09
CA CYS A 149 -0.38 2.09 -1.76
C CYS A 149 -0.38 3.00 -2.99
N ILE A 150 0.60 2.85 -3.89
CA ILE A 150 0.68 3.63 -5.13
C ILE A 150 -0.53 3.33 -6.03
N HIS A 151 -0.78 2.05 -6.33
CA HIS A 151 -1.89 1.64 -7.20
C HIS A 151 -3.25 2.13 -6.69
N VAL A 152 -3.51 1.98 -5.39
CA VAL A 152 -4.75 2.44 -4.76
C VAL A 152 -4.89 3.96 -4.84
N LEU A 153 -3.82 4.70 -4.57
CA LEU A 153 -3.87 6.18 -4.62
C LEU A 153 -4.01 6.72 -6.05
N ILE A 154 -3.42 6.06 -7.04
CA ILE A 154 -3.60 6.42 -8.46
C ILE A 154 -5.03 6.10 -8.89
N ARG A 155 -5.52 4.88 -8.61
CA ARG A 155 -6.88 4.44 -8.97
C ARG A 155 -7.94 5.33 -8.32
N ASP A 156 -7.80 5.63 -7.04
CA ASP A 156 -8.75 6.43 -6.27
C ASP A 156 -8.44 7.94 -6.31
N SER A 157 -7.55 8.37 -7.21
CA SER A 157 -7.16 9.77 -7.30
C SER A 157 -8.36 10.64 -7.65
N CYS A 158 -8.56 11.69 -6.87
CA CYS A 158 -9.63 12.66 -7.08
C CYS A 158 -9.14 14.05 -6.69
N LYS A 159 -9.73 15.06 -7.33
CA LYS A 159 -9.48 16.44 -6.95
C LYS A 159 -10.04 16.74 -5.56
N ILE A 160 -9.35 17.57 -4.81
CA ILE A 160 -9.77 18.07 -3.51
C ILE A 160 -10.37 19.48 -3.63
N GLY A 161 -11.02 19.98 -2.58
CA GLY A 161 -11.66 21.29 -2.57
C GLY A 161 -13.05 21.27 -3.19
N GLY A 162 -13.43 22.42 -3.75
CA GLY A 162 -14.75 22.73 -4.30
C GLY A 162 -15.29 24.05 -3.75
N VAL A 163 -16.50 24.40 -4.18
CA VAL A 163 -17.24 25.53 -3.61
C VAL A 163 -17.37 25.33 -2.09
N ASP A 164 -17.12 26.41 -1.33
CA ASP A 164 -17.11 26.44 0.14
C ASP A 164 -16.02 25.60 0.83
N ALA A 165 -15.15 24.93 0.07
CA ALA A 165 -14.00 24.23 0.61
C ALA A 165 -12.76 25.13 0.70
N ILE A 166 -11.91 24.86 1.69
CA ILE A 166 -10.64 25.56 1.89
C ILE A 166 -9.50 24.55 1.76
N VAL A 167 -8.53 24.86 0.90
CA VAL A 167 -7.30 24.07 0.73
C VAL A 167 -6.11 24.92 1.11
N GLU A 168 -5.29 24.42 2.05
CA GLU A 168 -4.00 25.03 2.38
C GLU A 168 -2.91 24.44 1.50
N GLU A 169 -2.15 25.29 0.81
CA GLU A 169 -1.10 24.90 -0.13
C GLU A 169 0.26 25.48 0.27
N ASP A 170 1.32 24.71 0.06
CA ASP A 170 2.70 25.07 0.42
C ASP A 170 3.71 24.16 -0.32
N GLU A 171 4.97 24.58 -0.40
CA GLU A 171 6.07 23.76 -0.90
C GLU A 171 7.02 23.33 0.24
N SER A 172 7.47 22.07 0.20
CA SER A 172 8.54 21.60 1.07
C SER A 172 9.70 20.99 0.28
N LYS A 173 10.92 21.40 0.63
CA LYS A 173 12.14 20.74 0.15
C LYS A 173 12.54 19.60 1.07
N PHE A 174 12.62 18.40 0.51
CA PHE A 174 13.15 17.20 1.16
C PHE A 174 14.62 16.99 0.74
N GLY A 175 15.43 16.35 1.59
CA GLY A 175 16.86 16.15 1.29
C GLY A 175 17.67 17.46 1.32
N LYS A 176 17.50 18.28 2.36
CA LYS A 176 18.31 19.50 2.59
C LYS A 176 19.43 19.25 3.61
N MET A 177 20.56 19.95 3.46
CA MET A 177 21.58 19.97 4.51
C MET A 177 20.99 20.54 5.81
N LYS A 178 21.31 19.89 6.94
CA LYS A 178 20.95 20.42 8.26
C LYS A 178 21.88 21.60 8.57
N TYR A 179 21.32 22.81 8.72
CA TYR A 179 22.07 24.04 9.02
C TYR A 179 23.16 24.42 8.01
N GLY A 180 23.02 24.02 6.74
CA GLY A 180 24.05 24.26 5.73
C GLY A 180 25.38 23.52 5.97
N LYS A 181 25.40 22.56 6.90
CA LYS A 181 26.56 21.73 7.21
C LYS A 181 26.33 20.30 6.74
N GLY A 182 27.38 19.69 6.18
CA GLY A 182 27.36 18.29 5.73
C GLY A 182 27.47 18.13 4.21
N ARG A 183 27.26 16.90 3.73
CA ARG A 183 27.36 16.58 2.29
C ARG A 183 26.20 17.24 1.52
N PRO A 184 26.46 17.80 0.32
CA PRO A 184 25.40 18.25 -0.57
C PRO A 184 24.48 17.08 -0.92
N VAL A 185 23.18 17.33 -0.87
CA VAL A 185 22.16 16.36 -1.27
C VAL A 185 21.28 17.06 -2.31
N ASN A 186 21.03 16.39 -3.43
CA ASN A 186 20.03 16.82 -4.39
C ASN A 186 18.66 16.57 -3.78
N GLY A 187 18.08 17.63 -3.23
CA GLY A 187 16.77 17.57 -2.59
C GLY A 187 15.63 17.62 -3.60
N LYS A 188 14.54 16.92 -3.32
CA LYS A 188 13.28 16.99 -4.09
C LYS A 188 12.39 18.10 -3.56
N TRP A 189 11.81 18.88 -4.45
CA TRP A 189 10.70 19.78 -4.12
C TRP A 189 9.40 19.00 -4.19
N VAL A 190 8.59 19.14 -3.15
CA VAL A 190 7.24 18.59 -3.10
C VAL A 190 6.29 19.75 -2.92
N PHE A 191 5.30 19.83 -3.80
CA PHE A 191 4.17 20.72 -3.66
C PHE A 191 2.99 19.93 -3.10
N GLY A 192 2.24 20.51 -2.17
CA GLY A 192 1.13 19.82 -1.55
C GLY A 192 -0.04 20.74 -1.27
N GLY A 193 -1.20 20.11 -1.11
CA GLY A 193 -2.44 20.74 -0.68
C GLY A 193 -3.13 19.87 0.38
N THR A 194 -3.63 20.49 1.44
CA THR A 194 -4.44 19.82 2.48
C THR A 194 -5.78 20.53 2.60
N GLU A 195 -6.86 19.78 2.40
CA GLU A 195 -8.22 20.31 2.58
C GLU A 195 -8.52 20.43 4.08
N ARG A 196 -9.01 21.60 4.51
CA ARG A 196 -9.40 21.81 5.91
C ARG A 196 -10.64 20.99 6.26
N ASN A 197 -10.73 20.57 7.52
CA ASN A 197 -11.86 19.79 8.07
C ASN A 197 -12.10 18.45 7.38
N SER A 198 -11.13 17.96 6.61
CA SER A 198 -11.12 16.63 6.04
C SER A 198 -9.71 16.03 6.13
N ASN A 199 -9.58 14.76 5.74
CA ASN A 199 -8.27 14.10 5.62
C ASN A 199 -7.74 14.09 4.18
N LYS A 200 -8.43 14.75 3.24
CA LYS A 200 -8.01 14.79 1.85
C LYS A 200 -6.77 15.65 1.68
N CYS A 201 -5.83 15.16 0.88
CA CYS A 201 -4.60 15.86 0.57
C CYS A 201 -4.01 15.34 -0.74
N PHE A 202 -3.13 16.14 -1.34
CA PHE A 202 -2.22 15.68 -2.38
C PHE A 202 -0.80 16.13 -2.03
N PHE A 203 0.19 15.31 -2.36
CA PHE A 203 1.60 15.67 -2.28
C PHE A 203 2.29 15.16 -3.54
N ARG A 204 2.86 16.07 -4.33
CA ARG A 204 3.45 15.76 -5.63
C ARG A 204 4.88 16.27 -5.67
N VAL A 205 5.79 15.40 -6.10
CA VAL A 205 7.16 15.82 -6.45
C VAL A 205 7.06 16.70 -7.68
N VAL A 206 7.66 17.89 -7.63
CA VAL A 206 7.66 18.85 -8.73
C VAL A 206 9.09 19.09 -9.22
N PRO A 207 9.33 19.14 -10.54
CA PRO A 207 10.67 19.34 -11.09
C PRO A 207 11.16 20.79 -10.89
N CYS A 208 10.23 21.74 -10.79
CA CYS A 208 10.52 23.13 -10.50
C CYS A 208 9.36 23.77 -9.73
N ARG A 209 9.54 25.00 -9.27
CA ARG A 209 8.51 25.76 -8.56
C ARG A 209 8.13 27.03 -9.33
N THR A 210 8.17 26.98 -10.66
CA THR A 210 7.69 28.12 -11.45
C THR A 210 6.19 28.24 -11.29
N LYS A 211 5.65 29.43 -11.56
CA LYS A 211 4.21 29.68 -11.55
C LYS A 211 3.46 28.66 -12.41
N GLU A 212 3.98 28.38 -13.60
CA GLU A 212 3.36 27.47 -14.57
C GLU A 212 3.33 26.03 -14.04
N CYS A 213 4.42 25.59 -13.41
CA CYS A 213 4.52 24.24 -12.85
C CYS A 213 3.54 24.03 -11.70
N LEU A 214 3.47 24.99 -10.76
CA LEU A 214 2.58 24.88 -9.60
C LEU A 214 1.13 25.02 -10.03
N LEU A 215 0.81 25.97 -10.90
CA LEU A 215 -0.55 26.17 -11.41
C LEU A 215 -1.07 24.94 -12.16
N ALA A 216 -0.21 24.25 -12.91
CA ALA A 216 -0.59 22.99 -13.56
C ALA A 216 -1.01 21.93 -12.52
N VAL A 217 -0.24 21.78 -11.43
CA VAL A 217 -0.58 20.85 -10.35
C VAL A 217 -1.86 21.27 -9.62
N ILE A 218 -2.05 22.56 -9.33
CA ILE A 218 -3.28 23.07 -8.71
C ILE A 218 -4.50 22.74 -9.58
N LYS A 219 -4.43 23.02 -10.89
CA LYS A 219 -5.52 22.71 -11.82
C LYS A 219 -5.78 21.21 -11.96
N GLU A 220 -4.75 20.37 -11.83
CA GLU A 220 -4.87 18.91 -11.84
C GLU A 220 -5.55 18.39 -10.56
N TRP A 221 -5.25 18.97 -9.39
CA TRP A 221 -5.60 18.39 -8.08
C TRP A 221 -6.66 19.15 -7.27
N VAL A 222 -7.01 20.38 -7.65
CA VAL A 222 -7.95 21.22 -6.91
C VAL A 222 -9.13 21.58 -7.79
N LEU A 223 -10.34 21.46 -7.24
CA LEU A 223 -11.57 21.83 -7.92
C LEU A 223 -11.70 23.36 -8.03
N PRO A 224 -12.18 23.91 -9.15
CA PRO A 224 -12.53 25.33 -9.25
C PRO A 224 -13.55 25.75 -8.18
N GLY A 225 -13.53 27.04 -7.81
CA GLY A 225 -14.36 27.60 -6.74
C GLY A 225 -13.78 27.43 -5.34
N THR A 226 -12.71 26.65 -5.18
CA THR A 226 -12.01 26.46 -3.90
C THR A 226 -11.40 27.76 -3.39
N THR A 227 -11.43 27.95 -2.08
CA THR A 227 -10.60 28.96 -1.39
C THR A 227 -9.23 28.37 -1.08
N ILE A 228 -8.22 28.82 -1.80
CA ILE A 228 -6.83 28.45 -1.57
C ILE A 228 -6.23 29.40 -0.52
N ILE A 229 -5.59 28.84 0.50
CA ILE A 229 -4.74 29.57 1.44
C ILE A 229 -3.29 29.17 1.15
N SER A 230 -2.47 30.14 0.74
CA SER A 230 -1.04 29.92 0.56
C SER A 230 -0.24 31.14 1.03
N ASP A 231 1.08 31.05 0.98
CA ASP A 231 1.95 32.16 1.30
C ASP A 231 1.81 33.34 0.30
N CYS A 232 2.55 34.42 0.55
CA CYS A 232 2.50 35.61 -0.30
C CYS A 232 3.27 35.46 -1.63
N TRP A 233 3.49 34.25 -2.15
CA TRP A 233 4.31 34.11 -3.35
C TRP A 233 3.61 34.66 -4.60
N ALA A 234 4.35 35.45 -5.39
CA ALA A 234 3.83 36.17 -6.55
C ALA A 234 3.21 35.26 -7.62
N SER A 235 3.68 34.00 -7.70
CA SER A 235 3.14 32.97 -8.57
C SER A 235 1.63 32.78 -8.40
N TYR A 236 1.10 32.97 -7.19
CA TYR A 236 -0.31 32.77 -6.87
C TYR A 236 -1.23 33.93 -7.27
N ASN A 237 -0.71 35.05 -7.79
CA ASN A 237 -1.53 36.21 -8.13
C ASN A 237 -2.57 35.94 -9.23
N CYS A 238 -2.37 34.92 -10.07
CA CYS A 238 -3.31 34.56 -11.14
C CYS A 238 -4.45 33.63 -10.69
N LEU A 239 -4.45 33.15 -9.44
CA LEU A 239 -5.42 32.14 -9.00
C LEU A 239 -6.88 32.59 -9.17
N LYS A 240 -7.15 33.89 -9.01
CA LYS A 240 -8.48 34.47 -9.24
C LYS A 240 -8.93 34.34 -10.70
N ASP A 241 -8.04 34.60 -11.64
CA ASP A 241 -8.33 34.49 -13.08
C ASP A 241 -8.54 33.02 -13.50
N GLU A 242 -8.07 32.09 -12.69
CA GLU A 242 -8.14 30.65 -12.91
C GLU A 242 -9.30 29.97 -12.17
N GLY A 243 -10.21 30.76 -11.59
CA GLY A 243 -11.43 30.29 -10.96
C GLY A 243 -11.28 29.90 -9.48
N PHE A 244 -10.23 30.33 -8.80
CA PHE A 244 -10.01 30.08 -7.38
C PHE A 244 -10.14 31.36 -6.55
N GLN A 245 -10.61 31.23 -5.31
CA GLN A 245 -10.48 32.30 -4.32
C GLN A 245 -9.11 32.18 -3.65
N HIS A 246 -8.45 33.30 -3.34
CA HIS A 246 -7.12 33.26 -2.74
C HIS A 246 -7.04 34.13 -1.50
N LEU A 247 -6.64 33.51 -0.39
CA LEU A 247 -6.25 34.17 0.84
C LEU A 247 -4.75 33.98 1.05
N LYS A 248 -4.08 35.07 1.43
CA LYS A 248 -2.62 35.09 1.59
C LYS A 248 -2.23 35.15 3.05
N VAL A 249 -1.16 34.46 3.40
CA VAL A 249 -0.52 34.53 4.72
C VAL A 249 0.90 35.04 4.57
N ASN A 250 1.21 36.15 5.24
CA ASN A 250 2.57 36.67 5.29
C ASN A 250 3.29 36.12 6.53
N HIS A 251 3.99 35.00 6.37
CA HIS A 251 4.74 34.34 7.44
C HIS A 251 5.90 35.17 8.00
N SER A 252 6.36 36.23 7.31
CA SER A 252 7.36 37.15 7.85
C SER A 252 6.78 38.13 8.87
N LEU A 253 5.46 38.30 8.91
CA LEU A 253 4.77 39.25 9.78
C LEU A 253 3.93 38.54 10.84
N THR A 254 3.18 37.52 10.45
CA THR A 254 2.14 36.90 11.30
C THR A 254 1.97 35.42 10.98
N PHE A 255 1.74 34.60 12.00
CA PHE A 255 1.37 33.18 11.84
C PHE A 255 -0.10 33.00 11.41
N VAL A 256 -0.97 33.94 11.77
CA VAL A 256 -2.37 34.00 11.37
C VAL A 256 -2.62 35.40 10.85
N CYS A 257 -3.22 35.52 9.66
CA CYS A 257 -3.59 36.83 9.12
C CYS A 257 -4.64 37.47 10.04
N PRO A 258 -4.37 38.64 10.66
CA PRO A 258 -5.29 39.24 11.63
C PRO A 258 -6.59 39.75 10.98
N VAL A 259 -6.58 40.00 9.67
CA VAL A 259 -7.74 40.51 8.92
C VAL A 259 -8.65 39.37 8.45
N THR A 260 -8.07 38.30 7.89
CA THR A 260 -8.84 37.22 7.26
C THR A 260 -8.92 35.95 8.11
N GLY A 261 -8.11 35.85 9.18
CA GLY A 261 -7.94 34.62 9.97
C GLY A 261 -7.19 33.50 9.24
N ALA A 262 -6.67 33.75 8.03
CA ALA A 262 -6.00 32.72 7.22
C ALA A 262 -4.68 32.25 7.85
N HIS A 263 -4.39 30.95 7.76
CA HIS A 263 -3.15 30.30 8.20
C HIS A 263 -2.91 29.00 7.41
N THR A 264 -1.70 28.44 7.45
CA THR A 264 -1.30 27.20 6.76
C THR A 264 -0.91 26.06 7.73
N ASN A 265 -1.37 26.14 8.98
CA ASN A 265 -1.02 25.21 10.05
C ASN A 265 -1.30 23.72 9.71
N SER A 266 -2.36 23.40 8.98
CA SER A 266 -2.72 22.02 8.65
C SER A 266 -1.73 21.41 7.64
N ILE A 267 -1.31 22.17 6.64
CA ILE A 267 -0.29 21.72 5.70
C ILE A 267 1.10 21.69 6.35
N GLU A 268 1.46 22.66 7.20
CA GLU A 268 2.70 22.63 7.97
C GLU A 268 2.78 21.39 8.88
N GLY A 269 1.69 21.06 9.56
CA GLY A 269 1.55 19.84 10.35
C GLY A 269 1.71 18.58 9.50
N SER A 270 1.18 18.59 8.27
CA SER A 270 1.35 17.49 7.32
C SER A 270 2.80 17.32 6.88
N TRP A 271 3.52 18.42 6.61
CA TRP A 271 4.97 18.36 6.32
C TRP A 271 5.78 17.80 7.48
N SER A 272 5.45 18.19 8.71
CA SER A 272 6.07 17.62 9.91
C SER A 272 5.81 16.10 9.99
N GLY A 273 4.56 15.69 9.73
CA GLY A 273 4.16 14.29 9.65
C GLY A 273 4.96 13.49 8.61
N ILE A 274 5.06 14.00 7.37
CA ILE A 274 5.81 13.36 6.28
C ILE A 274 7.29 13.26 6.66
N LYS A 275 7.91 14.34 7.14
CA LYS A 275 9.34 14.34 7.51
C LYS A 275 9.63 13.34 8.63
N ARG A 276 8.77 13.25 9.65
CA ARG A 276 8.89 12.25 10.72
C ARG A 276 8.65 10.83 10.20
N PHE A 277 7.70 10.66 9.29
CA PHE A 277 7.42 9.37 8.65
C PHE A 277 8.62 8.88 7.85
N LEU A 278 9.16 9.73 6.97
CA LEU A 278 10.31 9.42 6.16
C LEU A 278 11.61 9.32 6.98
N GLY A 279 11.71 9.96 8.15
CA GLY A 279 12.89 9.88 9.00
C GLY A 279 14.21 10.11 8.24
N ASN A 280 15.19 9.22 8.43
CA ASN A 280 16.50 9.26 7.74
C ASN A 280 16.46 8.81 6.27
N THR A 281 15.34 8.27 5.80
CA THR A 281 15.14 7.84 4.39
C THR A 281 15.08 9.05 3.45
N THR A 282 14.77 10.24 3.98
CA THR A 282 14.84 11.54 3.26
C THR A 282 16.21 11.87 2.66
N HIS A 283 17.26 11.15 3.04
CA HIS A 283 18.64 11.37 2.59
C HIS A 283 19.25 10.21 1.78
N ARG A 284 18.55 9.08 1.62
CA ARG A 284 19.21 7.80 1.26
C ARG A 284 18.72 7.12 -0.02
N THR A 285 17.56 7.48 -0.56
CA THR A 285 17.02 6.81 -1.76
C THR A 285 16.20 7.79 -2.60
N GLU A 286 16.86 8.40 -3.58
CA GLU A 286 16.23 9.33 -4.53
C GLU A 286 15.10 8.63 -5.30
N ASP A 287 15.35 7.39 -5.73
CA ASP A 287 14.43 6.61 -6.57
C ASP A 287 13.17 6.15 -5.83
N MET A 288 13.28 5.84 -4.54
CA MET A 288 12.16 5.31 -3.75
C MET A 288 11.32 6.39 -3.06
N PHE A 289 11.74 7.67 -3.11
CA PHE A 289 11.08 8.76 -2.39
C PHE A 289 9.56 8.80 -2.64
N ASP A 290 9.18 8.64 -3.90
CA ASP A 290 7.80 8.71 -4.35
C ASP A 290 6.98 7.57 -3.72
N SER A 291 7.52 6.35 -3.66
CA SER A 291 6.84 5.21 -3.01
C SER A 291 6.56 5.45 -1.53
N TYR A 292 7.50 6.08 -0.81
CA TYR A 292 7.29 6.40 0.60
C TYR A 292 6.30 7.55 0.81
N LEU A 293 6.25 8.51 -0.12
CA LEU A 293 5.26 9.58 -0.08
C LEU A 293 3.84 9.02 -0.28
N HIS A 294 3.67 8.08 -1.22
CA HIS A 294 2.41 7.34 -1.42
C HIS A 294 2.06 6.48 -0.21
N GLU A 295 3.03 5.79 0.41
CA GLU A 295 2.78 5.06 1.66
C GLU A 295 2.22 5.98 2.76
N PHE A 296 2.81 7.17 2.93
CA PHE A 296 2.32 8.15 3.90
C PHE A 296 0.90 8.59 3.58
N MET A 297 0.61 8.93 2.32
CA MET A 297 -0.71 9.38 1.88
C MET A 297 -1.78 8.30 2.11
N TRP A 298 -1.47 7.04 1.77
CA TRP A 298 -2.38 5.91 1.99
C TRP A 298 -2.66 5.71 3.49
N ARG A 299 -1.63 5.77 4.34
CA ARG A 299 -1.79 5.67 5.80
C ARG A 299 -2.60 6.84 6.37
N ARG A 300 -2.39 8.06 5.88
CA ARG A 300 -3.15 9.25 6.29
C ARG A 300 -4.63 9.12 5.92
N LYS A 301 -4.94 8.73 4.68
CA LYS A 301 -6.31 8.48 4.20
C LYS A 301 -7.07 7.54 5.14
N ASN A 302 -6.40 6.51 5.65
CA ASN A 302 -7.00 5.48 6.52
C ASN A 302 -6.85 5.73 8.03
N SER A 303 -6.28 6.87 8.46
CA SER A 303 -5.89 7.11 9.85
C SER A 303 -7.02 7.28 10.86
N HIS A 304 -8.28 7.41 10.40
CA HIS A 304 -9.45 7.55 11.28
C HIS A 304 -9.95 6.22 11.88
N SER A 305 -9.43 5.09 11.43
CA SER A 305 -9.84 3.76 11.90
C SER A 305 -8.84 3.17 12.89
N VAL A 306 -9.32 2.27 13.75
CA VAL A 306 -8.44 1.48 14.64
C VAL A 306 -7.48 0.62 13.81
N GLU A 307 -6.27 0.41 14.31
CA GLU A 307 -5.15 -0.20 13.58
C GLU A 307 -5.53 -1.51 12.86
N ASN A 308 -6.24 -2.42 13.53
CA ASN A 308 -6.63 -3.71 12.96
C ASN A 308 -7.57 -3.55 11.75
N LYS A 309 -8.49 -2.58 11.80
CA LYS A 309 -9.35 -2.23 10.65
C LYS A 309 -8.52 -1.66 9.51
N VAL A 310 -7.50 -0.86 9.81
CA VAL A 310 -6.62 -0.29 8.76
C VAL A 310 -5.79 -1.39 8.08
N PHE A 311 -5.29 -2.38 8.83
CA PHE A 311 -4.60 -3.52 8.21
C PHE A 311 -5.56 -4.38 7.39
N LYS A 312 -6.79 -4.59 7.87
CA LYS A 312 -7.84 -5.24 7.06
C LYS A 312 -8.10 -4.47 5.76
N THR A 313 -8.20 -3.15 5.81
CA THR A 313 -8.33 -2.31 4.60
C THR A 313 -7.14 -2.51 3.67
N PHE A 314 -5.91 -2.60 4.19
CA PHE A 314 -4.73 -2.90 3.38
C PHE A 314 -4.84 -4.25 2.66
N LEU A 315 -5.31 -5.30 3.34
CA LEU A 315 -5.51 -6.62 2.71
C LEU A 315 -6.60 -6.58 1.63
N ALA A 316 -7.69 -5.84 1.87
CA ALA A 316 -8.72 -5.62 0.87
C ALA A 316 -8.17 -4.84 -0.35
N ASP A 317 -7.30 -3.87 -0.12
CA ASP A 317 -6.61 -3.14 -1.17
C ASP A 317 -5.72 -4.09 -2.00
N VAL A 318 -4.94 -4.98 -1.36
CA VAL A 318 -4.17 -6.03 -2.04
C VAL A 318 -5.08 -6.87 -2.95
N ALA A 319 -6.19 -7.39 -2.41
CA ALA A 319 -7.15 -8.20 -3.17
C ALA A 319 -7.81 -7.42 -4.32
N SER A 320 -7.97 -6.10 -4.18
CA SER A 320 -8.55 -5.25 -5.21
C SER A 320 -7.57 -4.93 -6.35
N VAL A 321 -6.27 -4.81 -6.04
CA VAL A 321 -5.21 -4.56 -7.04
C VAL A 321 -4.83 -5.86 -7.74
N PHE A 322 -4.77 -6.96 -6.99
CA PHE A 322 -4.42 -8.30 -7.47
C PHE A 322 -5.55 -9.31 -7.20
N PRO A 323 -6.69 -9.18 -7.88
CA PRO A 323 -7.79 -10.13 -7.72
C PRO A 323 -7.35 -11.52 -8.18
N PRO A 324 -7.51 -12.57 -7.36
CA PRO A 324 -6.99 -13.88 -7.68
C PRO A 324 -7.78 -14.52 -8.83
N LEU A 325 -7.05 -15.05 -9.81
CA LEU A 325 -7.67 -15.78 -10.91
C LEU A 325 -8.16 -17.16 -10.47
N GLN A 326 -9.31 -17.57 -11.02
CA GLN A 326 -9.90 -18.90 -10.80
C GLN A 326 -9.67 -19.85 -11.99
N GLN A 327 -8.94 -19.41 -13.01
CA GLN A 327 -8.61 -20.22 -14.19
C GLN A 327 -7.34 -19.68 -14.84
N ASP A 328 -6.72 -20.49 -15.70
CA ASP A 328 -5.61 -20.02 -16.51
C ASP A 328 -6.09 -18.94 -17.48
N VAL A 329 -5.29 -17.89 -17.64
CA VAL A 329 -5.50 -16.85 -18.65
C VAL A 329 -4.78 -17.25 -19.93
N PRO A 330 -5.34 -17.01 -21.12
CA PRO A 330 -4.66 -17.29 -22.38
C PRO A 330 -3.27 -16.63 -22.45
N PRO A 331 -2.27 -17.25 -23.10
CA PRO A 331 -0.90 -16.74 -23.13
C PRO A 331 -0.78 -15.29 -23.60
N GLU A 332 -1.62 -14.86 -24.55
CA GLU A 332 -1.66 -13.49 -25.07
C GLU A 332 -2.02 -12.42 -24.03
N HIS A 333 -2.66 -12.82 -22.93
CA HIS A 333 -3.05 -11.94 -21.82
C HIS A 333 -2.18 -12.14 -20.56
N GLU A 334 -1.27 -13.13 -20.57
CA GLU A 334 -0.37 -13.44 -19.45
C GLU A 334 0.75 -12.39 -19.31
N ILE A 335 1.15 -11.74 -20.42
CA ILE A 335 2.18 -10.68 -20.46
C ILE A 335 1.72 -9.42 -19.70
N ILE A 336 0.45 -9.04 -19.85
CA ILE A 336 -0.13 -7.85 -19.18
C ILE A 336 -0.16 -8.05 -17.65
N GLN A 337 -0.23 -9.29 -17.17
CA GLN A 337 -0.18 -9.59 -15.74
C GLN A 337 1.25 -9.60 -15.20
N GLN A 338 2.26 -9.99 -15.99
CA GLN A 338 3.65 -10.01 -15.52
C GLN A 338 4.23 -8.60 -15.34
N ASP A 339 3.93 -7.66 -16.23
CA ASP A 339 4.35 -6.25 -16.09
C ASP A 339 3.66 -5.53 -14.92
N ALA A 340 2.53 -6.05 -14.46
CA ALA A 340 1.84 -5.58 -13.25
C ALA A 340 2.26 -6.30 -11.98
N LEU A 341 3.02 -7.41 -12.10
CA LEU A 341 3.30 -8.30 -10.98
C LEU A 341 4.55 -7.94 -10.20
N TRP A 342 5.48 -7.12 -10.72
CA TRP A 342 6.64 -6.56 -9.98
C TRP A 342 7.15 -5.24 -10.57
#